data_AF-A0A317I7I9-F1
#
_entry.id   AF-A0A317I7I9-F1
#
_cell.length_a   1.000
_cell.length_b   1.000
_cell.length_c   1.000
_cell.angle_alpha   90.00
_cell.angle_beta   90.00
_cell.angle_gamma   90.00
#
_symmetry.space_group_name_H-M   'P 1'
#
loop_
_entity.id
_entity.type
_entity.pdbx_description
1 polymer ?
#
loop_
_entity_poly.entity_id
_entity_poly.type
_entity_poly.pdbx_seq_one_letter_code
_entity_poly.pdbx_strand_id
1 'polypeptide(L)'
;MQVAFGFKAHSGWAALVVLGKDASSNRQPDYVVRARRRVELVEEAWAKQPYHAAEEVEPNEARRVVEDGIQSAQRIATREVREAVNREKKLGNEVVACAVLTGNPMPAWSVAEILAVHFRMHKAEGVLFREALVRAAEKCSLPVSAINEKLLMKEAARALKVSTDQVTKKLAVLGKVAGAPWGKDQKEAALAAMLALSQY
;
A
#
# COMPACT_ATOMS: atom_id res chain seq x y z
N MET A 1 -13.11 1.55 -17.48
CA MET A 1 -11.70 1.47 -17.96
C MET A 1 -10.90 0.53 -17.07
N GLN A 2 -9.69 0.13 -17.46
CA GLN A 2 -8.79 -0.64 -16.58
C GLN A 2 -8.14 0.27 -15.55
N VAL A 3 -8.10 -0.17 -14.29
CA VAL A 3 -7.49 0.54 -13.17
C VAL A 3 -6.62 -0.39 -12.33
N ALA A 4 -5.60 0.16 -11.67
CA ALA A 4 -4.85 -0.53 -10.63
C ALA A 4 -4.75 0.30 -9.35
N PHE A 5 -4.63 -0.40 -8.23
CA PHE A 5 -4.42 0.20 -6.92
C PHE A 5 -2.93 0.28 -6.61
N GLY A 6 -2.52 1.36 -5.97
CA GLY A 6 -1.21 1.51 -5.39
C GLY A 6 -1.34 1.98 -3.94
N PHE A 7 -0.64 1.29 -3.03
CA PHE A 7 -0.68 1.55 -1.59
C PHE A 7 0.70 1.90 -1.04
N LYS A 8 0.76 2.99 -0.28
CA LYS A 8 1.90 3.38 0.56
C LYS A 8 1.45 3.40 2.02
N ALA A 9 1.89 2.40 2.78
CA ALA A 9 1.44 2.17 4.16
C ALA A 9 2.37 2.79 5.22
N HIS A 10 1.76 3.06 6.37
CA HIS A 10 2.32 3.58 7.62
C HIS A 10 1.64 2.87 8.80
N SER A 11 2.09 3.14 10.04
CA SER A 11 1.45 2.60 11.24
C SER A 11 -0.01 3.03 11.34
N GLY A 12 -0.93 2.07 11.21
CA GLY A 12 -2.38 2.25 11.30
C GLY A 12 -3.10 2.83 10.07
N TRP A 13 -2.41 3.15 8.96
CA TRP A 13 -3.07 3.74 7.78
C TRP A 13 -2.26 3.58 6.48
N ALA A 14 -2.89 3.83 5.33
CA ALA A 14 -2.21 3.90 4.04
C ALA A 14 -2.75 5.01 3.12
N ALA A 15 -1.88 5.55 2.27
CA ALA A 15 -2.28 6.29 1.09
C ALA A 15 -2.65 5.30 -0.03
N LEU A 16 -3.91 5.35 -0.48
CA LEU A 16 -4.40 4.65 -1.66
C LEU A 16 -4.45 5.62 -2.84
N VAL A 17 -3.92 5.18 -3.97
CA VAL A 17 -4.11 5.81 -5.27
C VAL A 17 -4.69 4.80 -6.24
N VAL A 18 -5.76 5.18 -6.93
CA VAL A 18 -6.28 4.44 -8.08
C VAL A 18 -5.84 5.19 -9.34
N LEU A 19 -5.00 4.57 -10.15
CA LEU A 19 -4.75 5.00 -11.53
C LEU A 19 -5.60 4.17 -12.47
N GLY A 20 -6.16 4.83 -13.49
CA GLY A 20 -6.68 4.19 -14.70
C GLY A 20 -5.77 4.43 -15.88
N LYS A 21 -5.91 3.58 -16.91
CA LYS A 21 -5.40 3.80 -18.26
C LYS A 21 -6.53 3.59 -19.26
N ASP A 22 -6.44 4.22 -20.43
CA ASP A 22 -7.27 3.85 -21.57
C ASP A 22 -6.56 2.77 -22.39
N ALA A 23 -7.26 1.66 -22.67
CA ALA A 23 -6.75 0.55 -23.46
C ALA A 23 -6.94 0.74 -24.97
N SER A 24 -7.67 1.78 -25.41
CA SER A 24 -7.93 2.07 -26.83
C SER A 24 -6.82 2.90 -27.51
N SER A 25 -5.84 3.41 -26.74
CA SER A 25 -4.78 4.27 -27.27
C SER A 25 -3.53 3.49 -27.65
N ASN A 26 -3.24 3.40 -28.96
CA ASN A 26 -1.97 2.90 -29.50
C ASN A 26 -0.76 3.86 -29.28
N ARG A 27 -0.89 4.85 -28.37
CA ARG A 27 0.22 5.71 -27.93
C ARG A 27 0.71 5.27 -26.56
N GLN A 28 1.80 5.89 -26.09
CA GLN A 28 2.29 5.68 -24.73
C GLN A 28 1.15 5.98 -23.72
N PRO A 29 0.82 5.07 -22.78
CA PRO A 29 -0.47 5.12 -22.08
C PRO A 29 -0.62 6.39 -21.24
N ASP A 30 -1.72 7.10 -21.48
CA ASP A 30 -2.14 8.24 -20.66
C ASP A 30 -2.83 7.72 -19.40
N TYR A 31 -2.16 7.95 -18.26
CA TYR A 31 -2.66 7.57 -16.95
C TYR A 31 -3.60 8.65 -16.42
N VAL A 32 -4.70 8.24 -15.80
CA VAL A 32 -5.70 9.13 -15.19
C VAL A 32 -5.85 8.77 -13.71
N VAL A 33 -5.80 9.76 -12.82
CA VAL A 33 -6.06 9.54 -11.40
C VAL A 33 -7.56 9.40 -11.19
N ARG A 34 -8.02 8.21 -10.77
CA ARG A 34 -9.43 7.92 -10.46
C ARG A 34 -9.78 8.22 -9.01
N ALA A 35 -8.84 7.99 -8.09
CA ALA A 35 -8.98 8.36 -6.69
C ALA A 35 -7.64 8.68 -6.01
N ARG A 36 -7.64 9.68 -5.14
CA ARG A 36 -6.61 10.01 -4.14
C ARG A 36 -7.26 9.86 -2.75
N ARG A 37 -6.86 8.87 -1.93
CA ARG A 37 -7.50 8.57 -0.62
C ARG A 37 -6.47 8.28 0.49
N ARG A 38 -6.87 8.59 1.72
CA ARG A 38 -6.32 8.02 2.96
C ARG A 38 -7.25 6.88 3.40
N VAL A 39 -6.67 5.77 3.84
CA VAL A 39 -7.36 4.56 4.29
C VAL A 39 -6.85 4.25 5.70
N GLU A 40 -7.72 4.25 6.71
CA GLU A 40 -7.36 3.76 8.04
C GLU A 40 -7.31 2.23 8.01
N LEU A 41 -6.36 1.64 8.74
CA LEU A 41 -6.16 0.19 8.85
C LEU A 41 -6.39 -0.30 10.29
N VAL A 42 -6.90 0.57 11.16
CA VAL A 42 -7.24 0.34 12.56
C VAL A 42 -8.48 1.15 12.93
N GLU A 43 -9.18 0.71 13.97
CA GLU A 43 -10.31 1.44 14.56
C GLU A 43 -9.96 2.04 15.93
N GLU A 44 -8.98 1.44 16.62
CA GLU A 44 -8.52 1.84 17.95
C GLU A 44 -7.12 2.46 17.92
N ALA A 45 -6.81 3.32 18.89
CA ALA A 45 -5.54 4.04 18.92
C ALA A 45 -4.32 3.14 19.19
N TRP A 46 -4.44 2.18 20.12
CA TRP A 46 -3.37 1.23 20.47
C TRP A 46 -3.00 0.32 19.29
N ALA A 47 -3.99 -0.08 18.50
CA ALA A 47 -3.82 -1.00 17.37
C ALA A 47 -2.95 -0.41 16.24
N LYS A 48 -2.64 0.89 16.27
CA LYS A 48 -1.61 1.51 15.40
C LYS A 48 -0.21 0.96 15.69
N GLN A 49 0.04 0.59 16.94
CA GLN A 49 1.34 0.19 17.47
C GLN A 49 1.20 -0.99 18.46
N PRO A 50 0.75 -2.17 17.98
CA PRO A 50 0.43 -3.30 18.84
C PRO A 50 1.64 -3.94 19.52
N TYR A 51 2.88 -3.62 19.10
CA TYR A 51 4.08 -4.05 19.81
C TYR A 51 4.43 -3.09 20.96
N HIS A 52 4.29 -1.77 20.78
CA HIS A 52 4.47 -0.83 21.89
C HIS A 52 3.35 -0.99 22.94
N ALA A 53 2.12 -1.29 22.49
CA ALA A 53 1.01 -1.66 23.37
C ALA A 53 1.24 -2.97 24.17
N ALA A 54 2.32 -3.71 23.87
CA ALA A 54 2.72 -4.95 24.53
C ALA A 54 4.08 -4.84 25.25
N GLU A 55 4.74 -3.66 25.26
CA GLU A 55 6.10 -3.45 25.78
C GLU A 55 6.22 -3.71 27.29
N GLU A 56 5.21 -3.32 28.08
CA GLU A 56 5.15 -3.51 29.54
C GLU A 56 4.15 -4.62 29.96
N VAL A 57 3.83 -5.54 29.05
CA VAL A 57 2.79 -6.57 29.25
C VAL A 57 3.40 -7.96 29.46
N GLU A 58 2.82 -8.75 30.37
CA GLU A 58 3.26 -10.13 30.68
C GLU A 58 3.39 -11.01 29.42
N PRO A 59 4.44 -11.85 29.26
CA PRO A 59 4.79 -12.47 27.96
C PRO A 59 3.75 -13.39 27.30
N ASN A 60 2.72 -13.82 28.04
CA ASN A 60 1.58 -14.55 27.48
C ASN A 60 0.51 -13.61 26.93
N GLU A 61 0.29 -12.47 27.57
CA GLU A 61 -0.70 -11.46 27.19
C GLU A 61 -0.14 -10.52 26.12
N ALA A 62 1.14 -10.16 26.18
CA ALA A 62 1.85 -9.43 25.13
C ALA A 62 1.74 -10.13 23.77
N ARG A 63 1.76 -11.47 23.75
CA ARG A 63 1.55 -12.26 22.53
C ARG A 63 0.10 -12.21 22.01
N ARG A 64 -0.90 -12.08 22.89
CA ARG A 64 -2.31 -11.89 22.50
C ARG A 64 -2.53 -10.49 21.92
N VAL A 65 -2.10 -9.44 22.62
CA VAL A 65 -2.20 -8.04 22.16
C VAL A 65 -1.59 -7.85 20.76
N VAL A 66 -0.42 -8.45 20.51
CA VAL A 66 0.21 -8.43 19.19
C VAL A 66 -0.60 -9.21 18.14
N GLU A 67 -1.05 -10.42 18.45
CA GLU A 67 -1.83 -11.25 17.52
C GLU A 67 -3.19 -10.62 17.19
N ASP A 68 -3.93 -10.12 18.18
CA ASP A 68 -5.21 -9.43 18.01
C ASP A 68 -5.04 -8.14 17.19
N GLY A 69 -3.95 -7.39 17.41
CA GLY A 69 -3.57 -6.25 16.58
C GLY A 69 -3.32 -6.62 15.12
N ILE A 70 -2.57 -7.71 14.87
CA ILE A 70 -2.31 -8.26 13.53
C ILE A 70 -3.60 -8.71 12.85
N GLN A 71 -4.45 -9.48 13.55
CA GLN A 71 -5.72 -9.98 13.01
C GLN A 71 -6.70 -8.83 12.72
N SER A 72 -6.80 -7.86 13.62
CA SER A 72 -7.64 -6.68 13.43
C SER A 72 -7.19 -5.85 12.22
N ALA A 73 -5.88 -5.60 12.07
CA ALA A 73 -5.33 -4.90 10.91
C ALA A 73 -5.57 -5.66 9.59
N GLN A 74 -5.39 -6.99 9.57
CA GLN A 74 -5.72 -7.81 8.39
C GLN A 74 -7.21 -7.76 8.03
N ARG A 75 -8.09 -7.83 9.04
CA ARG A 75 -9.55 -7.77 8.88
C ARG A 75 -9.97 -6.42 8.29
N ILE A 76 -9.48 -5.31 8.85
CA ILE A 76 -9.80 -3.95 8.40
C ILE A 76 -9.22 -3.71 7.00
N ALA A 77 -7.95 -4.05 6.75
CA ALA A 77 -7.37 -3.97 5.40
C ALA A 77 -8.20 -4.74 4.36
N THR A 78 -8.68 -5.95 4.70
CA THR A 78 -9.54 -6.74 3.81
C THR A 78 -10.90 -6.07 3.53
N ARG A 79 -11.50 -5.38 4.52
CA ARG A 79 -12.69 -4.55 4.30
C ARG A 79 -12.39 -3.40 3.35
N GLU A 80 -11.39 -2.57 3.67
CA GLU A 80 -11.13 -1.33 2.95
C GLU A 80 -10.70 -1.58 1.48
N VAL A 81 -9.89 -2.62 1.23
CA VAL A 81 -9.53 -3.03 -0.14
C VAL A 81 -10.77 -3.52 -0.90
N ARG A 82 -11.63 -4.34 -0.28
CA ARG A 82 -12.88 -4.81 -0.90
C ARG A 82 -13.84 -3.67 -1.21
N GLU A 83 -13.96 -2.69 -0.32
CA GLU A 83 -14.76 -1.50 -0.57
C GLU A 83 -14.16 -0.62 -1.68
N ALA A 84 -12.83 -0.48 -1.76
CA ALA A 84 -12.18 0.20 -2.89
C ALA A 84 -12.50 -0.49 -4.22
N VAL A 85 -12.41 -1.83 -4.29
CA VAL A 85 -12.82 -2.61 -5.48
C VAL A 85 -14.29 -2.36 -5.83
N ASN A 86 -15.18 -2.40 -4.84
CA ASN A 86 -16.61 -2.18 -5.05
C ASN A 86 -16.94 -0.74 -5.49
N ARG A 87 -16.16 0.26 -5.05
CA ARG A 87 -16.29 1.66 -5.49
C ARG A 87 -15.92 1.81 -6.96
N GLU A 88 -14.80 1.23 -7.41
CA GLU A 88 -14.40 1.29 -8.82
C GLU A 88 -15.33 0.46 -9.74
N LYS A 89 -15.77 -0.73 -9.31
CA LYS A 89 -16.77 -1.51 -10.07
C LYS A 89 -18.07 -0.73 -10.29
N LYS A 90 -18.55 0.03 -9.29
CA LYS A 90 -19.70 0.93 -9.41
C LYS A 90 -19.48 2.12 -10.37
N LEU A 91 -18.23 2.44 -10.71
CA LEU A 91 -17.85 3.48 -11.67
C LEU A 91 -17.58 2.93 -13.08
N GLY A 92 -17.87 1.66 -13.36
CA GLY A 92 -17.57 1.01 -14.64
C GLY A 92 -16.08 0.73 -14.86
N ASN A 93 -15.31 0.58 -13.77
CA ASN A 93 -13.88 0.30 -13.80
C ASN A 93 -13.56 -1.16 -13.45
N GLU A 94 -12.64 -1.74 -14.20
CA GLU A 94 -12.07 -3.06 -13.99
C GLU A 94 -10.77 -2.91 -13.19
N VAL A 95 -10.74 -3.43 -11.96
CA VAL A 95 -9.53 -3.41 -11.11
C VAL A 95 -8.66 -4.60 -11.50
N VAL A 96 -7.69 -4.38 -12.39
CA VAL A 96 -6.85 -5.46 -12.95
C VAL A 96 -5.65 -5.83 -12.09
N ALA A 97 -5.18 -4.90 -11.23
CA ALA A 97 -3.98 -5.13 -10.42
C ALA A 97 -3.96 -4.30 -9.13
N CYS A 98 -3.10 -4.71 -8.20
CA CYS A 98 -2.77 -4.00 -6.98
C CYS A 98 -1.25 -3.97 -6.78
N ALA A 99 -0.73 -2.91 -6.17
CA ALA A 99 0.66 -2.80 -5.76
C ALA A 99 0.76 -2.24 -4.34
N VAL A 100 1.63 -2.83 -3.53
CA VAL A 100 1.87 -2.42 -2.13
C VAL A 100 3.35 -2.19 -1.93
N LEU A 101 3.72 -1.03 -1.38
CA LEU A 101 5.11 -0.67 -1.14
C LEU A 101 5.64 -1.34 0.14
N THR A 102 6.47 -2.36 -0.04
CA THR A 102 7.10 -3.15 1.02
C THR A 102 8.46 -2.57 1.45
N GLY A 103 8.90 -2.94 2.65
CA GLY A 103 10.25 -2.65 3.14
C GLY A 103 11.24 -3.76 2.78
N ASN A 104 12.40 -3.76 3.46
CA ASN A 104 13.21 -4.98 3.53
C ASN A 104 12.47 -6.02 4.40
N PRO A 105 12.58 -7.33 4.11
CA PRO A 105 11.96 -8.38 4.90
C PRO A 105 12.22 -8.29 6.40
N MET A 106 11.25 -8.76 7.18
CA MET A 106 11.38 -8.93 8.63
C MET A 106 12.13 -10.25 8.92
N PRO A 107 13.17 -10.25 9.78
CA PRO A 107 13.70 -11.49 10.34
C PRO A 107 12.61 -12.23 11.13
N ALA A 108 12.73 -13.54 11.25
CA ALA A 108 11.78 -14.39 11.99
C ALA A 108 11.95 -14.27 13.52
N TRP A 109 11.99 -13.03 14.03
CA TRP A 109 12.01 -12.73 15.46
C TRP A 109 10.66 -13.08 16.10
N SER A 110 10.71 -13.75 17.24
CA SER A 110 9.56 -13.91 18.14
C SER A 110 9.09 -12.56 18.70
N VAL A 111 7.87 -12.52 19.25
CA VAL A 111 7.35 -11.34 19.95
C VAL A 111 8.31 -10.87 21.05
N ALA A 112 8.86 -11.79 21.86
CA ALA A 112 9.83 -11.45 22.90
C ALA A 112 11.11 -10.81 22.33
N GLU A 113 11.65 -11.30 21.21
CA GLU A 113 12.80 -10.68 20.55
C GLU A 113 12.48 -9.32 19.93
N ILE A 114 11.24 -9.08 19.48
CA ILE A 114 10.81 -7.77 18.99
C ILE A 114 10.66 -6.79 20.15
N LEU A 115 10.06 -7.21 21.26
CA LEU A 115 9.87 -6.37 22.44
C LEU A 115 11.18 -6.07 23.18
N ALA A 116 12.16 -6.97 23.14
CA ALA A 116 13.48 -6.76 23.77
C ALA A 116 14.31 -5.60 23.16
N VAL A 117 13.88 -5.00 22.02
CA VAL A 117 14.56 -3.85 21.42
C VAL A 117 13.52 -2.93 20.73
N HIS A 118 13.26 -1.76 21.30
CA HIS A 118 12.27 -0.77 20.80
C HIS A 118 12.34 -0.50 19.28
N PHE A 119 13.55 -0.41 18.70
CA PHE A 119 13.74 -0.25 17.24
C PHE A 119 13.16 -1.42 16.40
N ARG A 120 13.13 -2.64 16.94
CA ARG A 120 12.49 -3.80 16.30
C ARG A 120 10.97 -3.67 16.29
N MET A 121 10.36 -3.07 17.31
CA MET A 121 8.91 -2.77 17.34
C MET A 121 8.52 -1.85 16.18
N HIS A 122 9.20 -0.71 16.03
CA HIS A 122 8.99 0.19 14.89
C HIS A 122 9.10 -0.54 13.53
N LYS A 123 10.07 -1.47 13.40
CA LYS A 123 10.22 -2.28 12.18
C LYS A 123 9.06 -3.26 12.00
N ALA A 124 8.63 -3.95 13.05
CA ALA A 124 7.54 -4.91 13.02
C ALA A 124 6.22 -4.25 12.59
N GLU A 125 5.89 -3.11 13.21
CA GLU A 125 4.69 -2.32 12.91
C GLU A 125 4.75 -1.75 11.49
N GLY A 126 5.92 -1.24 11.09
CA GLY A 126 6.16 -0.78 9.73
C GLY A 126 6.00 -1.86 8.65
N VAL A 127 6.14 -3.15 9.00
CA VAL A 127 5.89 -4.30 8.11
C VAL A 127 4.44 -4.78 8.18
N LEU A 128 3.86 -4.86 9.40
CA LEU A 128 2.50 -5.36 9.69
C LEU A 128 1.45 -4.80 8.74
N PHE A 129 1.37 -3.47 8.61
CA PHE A 129 0.35 -2.84 7.75
C PHE A 129 0.60 -3.03 6.25
N ARG A 130 1.85 -3.28 5.83
CA ARG A 130 2.21 -3.60 4.44
C ARG A 130 1.78 -5.03 4.10
N GLU A 131 2.06 -5.99 4.98
CA GLU A 131 1.60 -7.37 4.82
C GLU A 131 0.08 -7.50 4.90
N ALA A 132 -0.57 -6.77 5.82
CA ALA A 132 -2.03 -6.74 5.92
C ALA A 132 -2.69 -6.31 4.60
N LEU A 133 -2.12 -5.32 3.90
CA LEU A 133 -2.60 -4.87 2.59
C LEU A 133 -2.31 -5.86 1.44
N VAL A 134 -1.17 -6.54 1.45
CA VAL A 134 -0.88 -7.61 0.47
C VAL A 134 -1.90 -8.75 0.63
N ARG A 135 -2.07 -9.25 1.87
CA ARG A 135 -3.05 -10.30 2.21
C ARG A 135 -4.49 -9.87 1.94
N ALA A 136 -4.81 -8.59 2.09
CA ALA A 136 -6.12 -8.03 1.75
C ALA A 136 -6.39 -8.01 0.23
N ALA A 137 -5.38 -7.71 -0.59
CA ALA A 137 -5.49 -7.77 -2.05
C ALA A 137 -5.67 -9.22 -2.54
N GLU A 138 -4.91 -10.16 -1.97
CA GLU A 138 -5.06 -11.61 -2.21
C GLU A 138 -6.48 -12.09 -1.83
N LYS A 139 -6.98 -11.73 -0.64
CA LYS A 139 -8.35 -12.01 -0.17
C LYS A 139 -9.46 -11.25 -0.94
N CYS A 140 -9.09 -10.41 -1.90
CA CYS A 140 -10.00 -9.75 -2.85
C CYS A 140 -9.78 -10.22 -4.29
N SER A 141 -8.96 -11.26 -4.50
CA SER A 141 -8.60 -11.83 -5.80
C SER A 141 -7.96 -10.81 -6.77
N LEU A 142 -7.24 -9.82 -6.23
CA LEU A 142 -6.46 -8.87 -7.03
C LEU A 142 -5.04 -9.40 -7.23
N PRO A 143 -4.52 -9.46 -8.47
CA PRO A 143 -3.09 -9.70 -8.71
C PRO A 143 -2.26 -8.62 -8.01
N VAL A 144 -1.44 -9.01 -7.03
CA VAL A 144 -0.71 -8.07 -6.17
C VAL A 144 0.81 -8.10 -6.37
N SER A 145 1.40 -6.92 -6.56
CA SER A 145 2.85 -6.71 -6.61
C SER A 145 3.35 -6.11 -5.30
N ALA A 146 4.20 -6.84 -4.56
CA ALA A 146 4.91 -6.35 -3.38
C ALA A 146 6.25 -5.70 -3.81
N ILE A 147 6.30 -4.37 -3.87
CA ILE A 147 7.44 -3.62 -4.46
C ILE A 147 8.28 -2.99 -3.34
N ASN A 148 9.60 -3.22 -3.33
CA ASN A 148 10.47 -2.58 -2.35
C ASN A 148 10.51 -1.05 -2.58
N GLU A 149 10.14 -0.28 -1.55
CA GLU A 149 10.07 1.20 -1.57
C GLU A 149 11.35 1.87 -2.10
N LYS A 150 12.54 1.28 -1.88
CA LYS A 150 13.82 1.80 -2.36
C LYS A 150 14.10 1.54 -3.84
N LEU A 151 13.41 0.59 -4.47
CA LEU A 151 13.62 0.20 -5.86
C LEU A 151 12.57 0.81 -6.81
N LEU A 152 11.40 1.17 -6.28
CA LEU A 152 10.23 1.72 -7.00
C LEU A 152 10.57 2.68 -8.16
N MET A 153 11.37 3.73 -7.91
CA MET A 153 11.73 4.72 -8.95
C MET A 153 12.54 4.09 -10.11
N LYS A 154 13.42 3.13 -9.81
CA LYS A 154 14.27 2.44 -10.79
C LYS A 154 13.47 1.40 -11.58
N GLU A 155 12.57 0.70 -10.91
CA GLU A 155 11.71 -0.33 -11.53
C GLU A 155 10.64 0.28 -12.41
N ALA A 156 9.97 1.36 -11.97
CA ALA A 156 9.01 2.07 -12.80
C ALA A 156 9.66 2.76 -14.00
N ALA A 157 10.84 3.39 -13.84
CA ALA A 157 11.61 3.94 -14.95
C ALA A 157 11.95 2.86 -16.01
N ARG A 158 12.39 1.67 -15.56
CA ARG A 158 12.66 0.51 -16.42
C ARG A 158 11.40 0.03 -17.15
N ALA A 159 10.30 -0.22 -16.43
CA ALA A 159 9.06 -0.76 -17.01
C ALA A 159 8.43 0.20 -18.03
N LEU A 160 8.44 1.50 -17.72
CA LEU A 160 7.89 2.56 -18.58
C LEU A 160 8.86 3.00 -19.70
N LYS A 161 10.08 2.43 -19.75
CA LYS A 161 11.14 2.72 -20.72
C LYS A 161 11.49 4.22 -20.83
N VAL A 162 11.59 4.89 -19.68
CA VAL A 162 11.86 6.34 -19.55
C VAL A 162 12.83 6.63 -18.40
N SER A 163 13.42 7.83 -18.36
CA SER A 163 14.27 8.24 -17.25
C SER A 163 13.49 8.48 -15.95
N THR A 164 14.18 8.45 -14.81
CA THR A 164 13.63 8.84 -13.50
C THR A 164 13.06 10.26 -13.48
N ASP A 165 13.62 11.16 -14.29
CA ASP A 165 13.16 12.54 -14.41
C ASP A 165 11.87 12.62 -15.23
N GLN A 166 11.74 11.78 -16.26
CA GLN A 166 10.50 11.64 -17.03
C GLN A 166 9.39 11.01 -16.18
N VAL A 167 9.70 10.02 -15.34
CA VAL A 167 8.77 9.51 -14.30
C VAL A 167 8.33 10.63 -13.36
N THR A 168 9.29 11.40 -12.83
CA THR A 168 9.02 12.52 -11.92
C THR A 168 8.14 13.60 -12.59
N LYS A 169 8.40 13.91 -13.86
CA LYS A 169 7.58 14.84 -14.67
C LYS A 169 6.16 14.29 -14.88
N LYS A 170 5.99 13.00 -15.20
CA LYS A 170 4.65 12.35 -15.30
C LYS A 170 3.89 12.44 -13.97
N LEU A 171 4.52 12.13 -12.84
CA LEU A 171 3.91 12.26 -11.50
C LEU A 171 3.54 13.70 -11.14
N ALA A 172 4.31 14.69 -11.60
CA ALA A 172 3.99 16.10 -11.42
C ALA A 172 2.77 16.54 -12.26
N VAL A 173 2.68 16.11 -13.53
CA VAL A 173 1.52 16.38 -14.41
C VAL A 173 0.24 15.77 -13.83
N LEU A 174 0.27 14.49 -13.44
CA LEU A 174 -0.85 13.83 -12.75
C LEU A 174 -1.25 14.57 -11.45
N GLY A 175 -0.30 15.25 -10.80
CA GLY A 175 -0.57 16.11 -9.63
C GLY A 175 -1.37 17.35 -9.96
N LYS A 176 -0.96 18.08 -10.99
CA LYS A 176 -1.66 19.29 -11.45
C LYS A 176 -3.12 19.01 -11.83
N VAL A 177 -3.39 17.85 -12.45
CA VAL A 177 -4.74 17.46 -12.88
C VAL A 177 -5.63 17.05 -11.71
N ALA A 178 -5.12 16.31 -10.72
CA ALA A 178 -5.96 15.76 -9.65
C ALA A 178 -6.02 16.62 -8.37
N GLY A 179 -5.23 17.70 -8.28
CA GLY A 179 -5.19 18.58 -7.12
C GLY A 179 -4.50 17.99 -5.88
N ALA A 180 -4.73 18.64 -4.75
CA ALA A 180 -4.22 18.24 -3.43
C ALA A 180 -5.20 17.26 -2.73
N PRO A 181 -4.72 16.37 -1.83
CA PRO A 181 -3.33 16.20 -1.38
C PRO A 181 -2.46 15.38 -2.34
N TRP A 182 -1.21 15.80 -2.52
CA TRP A 182 -0.22 15.13 -3.38
C TRP A 182 1.20 15.22 -2.82
N GLY A 183 1.33 14.75 -1.58
CA GLY A 183 2.61 14.63 -0.87
C GLY A 183 3.47 13.49 -1.41
N LYS A 184 4.48 13.10 -0.61
CA LYS A 184 5.35 11.96 -0.93
C LYS A 184 4.54 10.68 -1.11
N ASP A 185 3.74 10.31 -0.10
CA ASP A 185 3.07 9.01 -0.05
C ASP A 185 2.17 8.76 -1.25
N GLN A 186 1.38 9.75 -1.66
CA GLN A 186 0.49 9.59 -2.81
C GLN A 186 1.24 9.63 -4.15
N LYS A 187 2.45 10.21 -4.24
CA LYS A 187 3.29 10.09 -5.45
C LYS A 187 3.89 8.69 -5.57
N GLU A 188 4.35 8.12 -4.47
CA GLU A 188 4.89 6.76 -4.41
C GLU A 188 3.79 5.71 -4.66
N ALA A 189 2.63 5.85 -4.02
CA ALA A 189 1.46 5.02 -4.29
C ALA A 189 0.97 5.14 -5.75
N ALA A 190 0.97 6.34 -6.33
CA ALA A 190 0.67 6.50 -7.77
C ALA A 190 1.67 5.76 -8.66
N LEU A 191 2.96 5.82 -8.32
CA LEU A 191 4.00 5.13 -9.09
C LEU A 191 3.90 3.61 -8.96
N ALA A 192 3.49 3.10 -7.80
CA ALA A 192 3.18 1.69 -7.58
C ALA A 192 2.00 1.24 -8.47
N ALA A 193 0.90 2.00 -8.50
CA ALA A 193 -0.23 1.74 -9.40
C ALA A 193 0.16 1.81 -10.89
N MET A 194 1.09 2.69 -11.25
CA MET A 194 1.59 2.84 -12.62
C MET A 194 2.42 1.62 -13.06
N LEU A 195 3.29 1.11 -12.18
CA LEU A 195 4.09 -0.10 -12.41
C LEU A 195 3.24 -1.38 -12.41
N ALA A 196 2.11 -1.39 -11.68
CA ALA A 196 1.10 -2.44 -11.79
C ALA A 196 0.38 -2.40 -13.15
N LEU A 197 -0.12 -1.23 -13.57
CA LEU A 197 -0.84 -1.05 -14.84
C LEU A 197 0.01 -1.35 -16.09
N SER A 198 1.33 -1.16 -16.02
CA SER A 198 2.25 -1.40 -17.15
C SER A 198 2.56 -2.88 -17.45
N GLN A 199 1.94 -3.81 -16.69
CA GLN A 199 2.04 -5.26 -16.90
C GLN A 199 0.82 -5.83 -17.65
N TYR A 200 -0.14 -4.97 -17.99
CA TYR A 200 -1.42 -5.24 -18.66
C TYR A 200 -1.56 -4.33 -19.88
#